data_AF-A0A8B9RS03-F1
#
_entry.id   AF-A0A8B9RS03-F1
#
_cell.length_a   1.000
_cell.length_b   1.000
_cell.length_c   1.000
_cell.angle_alpha   90.00
_cell.angle_beta   90.00
_cell.angle_gamma   90.00
#
_symmetry.space_group_name_H-M   'P 1'
#
loop_
_entity.id
_entity.type
_entity.pdbx_description
1 polymer ?
#
loop_
_entity_poly.entity_id
_entity_poly.type
_entity_poly.pdbx_seq_one_letter_code
_entity_poly.pdbx_strand_id
1 'polypeptide(L)' 'EMDGAAGEGTEAACGNYDIRKGCTKIFDPVCGTDNVLYGNECLLCFQNLQRKTNVRIKNRGMCQNPSPRSDSAQN' A
#
# COMPACT_ATOMS: atom_id res chain seq x y z
N GLU A 1 1.41 16.01 20.61
CA GLU A 1 1.47 16.30 19.16
C GLU A 1 1.16 15.04 18.36
N MET A 2 0.24 15.15 17.39
CA MET A 2 0.17 14.25 16.23
C MET A 2 -0.28 15.11 15.06
N ASP A 3 0.69 15.57 14.31
CA ASP A 3 0.52 16.41 13.13
C ASP A 3 -0.39 15.73 12.10
N GLY A 4 -1.33 16.52 11.59
CA GLY A 4 -2.27 16.12 10.58
C GLY A 4 -1.61 15.82 9.24
N ALA A 5 -2.00 14.69 8.67
CA ALA A 5 -2.27 14.57 7.25
C ALA A 5 -3.30 13.45 7.06
N ALA A 6 -4.56 13.84 6.89
CA ALA A 6 -5.58 12.98 6.30
C ALA A 6 -5.23 12.76 4.82
N GLY A 7 -4.16 12.00 4.56
CA GLY A 7 -3.84 11.43 3.26
C GLY A 7 -4.50 10.07 3.18
N GLU A 8 -5.17 9.81 2.06
CA GLU A 8 -6.10 8.70 1.76
C GLU A 8 -5.51 7.28 1.93
N GLY A 9 -5.13 6.87 3.14
CA GLY A 9 -4.60 5.53 3.39
C GLY A 9 -4.26 5.21 4.85
N THR A 10 -4.18 3.92 5.14
CA THR A 10 -3.75 3.34 6.42
C THR A 10 -2.22 3.31 6.49
N GLU A 11 -1.63 3.63 7.65
CA GLU A 11 -0.18 3.51 7.81
C GLU A 11 0.25 2.04 7.76
N ALA A 12 1.32 1.75 7.03
CA ALA A 12 1.87 0.41 6.95
C ALA A 12 2.62 0.07 8.24
N ALA A 13 2.38 -1.12 8.80
CA ALA A 13 2.97 -1.56 10.06
C ALA A 13 4.41 -2.05 9.88
N CYS A 14 5.30 -1.17 9.41
CA CYS A 14 6.68 -1.50 9.06
C CYS A 14 7.50 -2.00 10.26
N GLY A 15 7.12 -1.64 11.49
CA GLY A 15 7.75 -2.15 12.71
C GLY A 15 7.54 -3.66 12.94
N ASN A 16 6.55 -4.27 12.28
CA ASN A 16 6.30 -5.71 12.39
C ASN A 16 7.18 -6.56 11.47
N TYR A 17 7.94 -5.94 10.56
CA TYR A 17 8.76 -6.64 9.57
C TYR A 17 10.26 -6.38 9.77
N ASP A 18 11.07 -7.44 9.72
CA ASP A 18 12.54 -7.31 9.66
C ASP A 18 12.99 -7.10 8.20
N ILE A 19 12.75 -5.88 7.72
CA ILE A 19 13.05 -5.44 6.34
C ILE A 19 14.54 -5.64 5.98
N ARG A 20 15.44 -5.65 6.98
CA ARG A 20 16.89 -5.86 6.80
C ARG A 20 17.24 -7.31 6.47
N LYS A 21 16.47 -8.27 6.98
CA LYS A 21 16.61 -9.70 6.63
C LYS A 21 15.84 -10.08 5.36
N GLY A 22 14.97 -9.19 4.90
CA GLY A 22 14.15 -9.37 3.70
C GLY A 22 12.70 -9.74 4.04
N CYS A 23 11.84 -9.61 3.03
CA CYS A 23 10.42 -9.88 3.16
C CYS A 23 10.06 -11.33 2.83
N THR A 24 9.01 -11.84 3.47
CA THR A 24 8.42 -13.13 3.10
C THR A 24 7.91 -13.10 1.66
N LYS A 25 7.96 -14.24 0.97
CA LYS A 25 7.42 -14.39 -0.39
C LYS A 25 5.90 -14.66 -0.42
N ILE A 26 5.21 -14.41 0.70
CA ILE A 26 3.74 -14.51 0.77
C ILE A 26 3.17 -13.36 -0.07
N PHE A 27 2.27 -13.71 -0.98
CA PHE A 27 1.55 -12.75 -1.80
C PHE A 27 0.29 -12.30 -1.04
N ASP A 28 0.35 -11.07 -0.52
CA ASP A 28 -0.75 -10.40 0.18
C ASP A 28 -0.85 -8.97 -0.36
N PRO A 29 -1.37 -8.79 -1.59
CA PRO A 29 -1.23 -7.56 -2.33
C PRO A 29 -1.80 -6.36 -1.56
N VAL A 30 -1.14 -5.22 -1.62
CA VAL A 30 -1.65 -3.95 -1.08
C VAL A 30 -1.48 -2.84 -2.11
N CYS A 31 -2.49 -1.98 -2.23
CA CYS A 31 -2.42 -0.79 -3.05
C CYS A 31 -1.89 0.37 -2.20
N GLY A 32 -0.79 0.98 -2.62
CA GLY A 32 -0.26 2.18 -2.01
C GLY A 32 -1.08 3.43 -2.36
N THR A 33 -0.91 4.49 -1.57
CA THR A 33 -1.45 5.84 -1.86
C THR A 33 -0.85 6.47 -3.11
N ASP A 34 0.28 5.94 -3.58
CA ASP A 34 0.91 6.23 -4.87
C ASP A 34 0.24 5.49 -6.05
N ASN A 35 -0.84 4.73 -5.80
CA ASN A 35 -1.51 3.85 -6.74
C ASN A 35 -0.60 2.75 -7.31
N VAL A 36 0.46 2.37 -6.58
CA VAL A 36 1.33 1.25 -6.91
C VAL A 36 0.86 0.01 -6.18
N LEU A 37 0.86 -1.12 -6.87
CA LEU A 37 0.60 -2.43 -6.28
C LEU A 37 1.89 -2.99 -5.66
N TYR A 38 1.83 -3.29 -4.38
CA TYR A 38 2.89 -3.95 -3.65
C TYR A 38 2.49 -5.40 -3.38
N GLY A 39 3.41 -6.35 -3.59
CA GLY A 39 3.12 -7.78 -3.42
C GLY A 39 2.81 -8.19 -1.97
N ASN A 40 3.27 -7.40 -1.01
CA ASN A 40 2.85 -7.45 0.39
C ASN A 40 3.21 -6.15 1.13
N GLU A 41 2.67 -6.00 2.34
CA GLU A 41 2.91 -4.86 3.23
C GLU A 41 4.41 -4.69 3.56
N CYS A 42 5.16 -5.80 3.71
CA CYS A 42 6.61 -5.73 3.93
C CYS A 42 7.35 -5.12 2.72
N LEU A 43 6.96 -5.45 1.49
CA LEU A 43 7.57 -4.89 0.27
C LEU A 43 7.27 -3.39 0.15
N LEU A 44 6.08 -2.95 0.54
CA LEU A 44 5.76 -1.52 0.64
C LEU A 44 6.69 -0.82 1.63
N CYS A 45 6.89 -1.40 2.81
CA CYS A 45 7.81 -0.89 3.81
C CYS A 45 9.27 -0.87 3.33
N PHE A 46 9.71 -1.93 2.65
CA PHE A 46 11.04 -2.00 2.03
C PHE A 46 11.24 -0.87 1.02
N GLN A 47 10.25 -0.65 0.15
CA GLN A 47 10.31 0.42 -0.85
C GLN A 47 10.32 1.80 -0.20
N ASN A 48 9.53 2.03 0.85
CA ASN A 48 9.56 3.25 1.64
C ASN A 48 10.94 3.51 2.23
N LEU A 49 11.58 2.48 2.81
CA LEU A 49 12.93 2.60 3.35
C LEU A 49 13.97 2.90 2.25
N GLN A 50 13.89 2.20 1.11
CA GLN A 50 14.83 2.38 0.00
C GLN A 50 14.72 3.74 -0.67
N ARG A 51 13.49 4.20 -0.92
CA ARG A 51 13.20 5.46 -1.63
C ARG A 51 13.10 6.66 -0.68
N LYS A 52 13.17 6.43 0.63
CA LYS A 52 12.90 7.43 1.68
C LYS A 52 11.53 8.10 1.49
N THR A 53 10.53 7.29 1.17
CA THR A 53 9.12 7.72 1.00
C THR A 53 8.26 7.22 2.16
N ASN A 54 7.08 7.79 2.32
CA ASN A 54 6.08 7.34 3.28
C ASN A 54 4.76 7.01 2.55
N VAL A 55 4.82 6.04 1.64
CA VAL A 55 3.62 5.51 0.97
C VAL A 55 2.77 4.80 2.02
N ARG A 56 1.50 5.17 2.11
CA ARG A 56 0.51 4.53 2.98
C ARG A 56 -0.28 3.51 2.18
N ILE A 57 -1.02 2.63 2.84
CA ILE A 57 -1.89 1.63 2.20
C ILE A 57 -3.23 2.31 1.89
N LYS A 58 -3.51 2.56 0.61
CA LYS A 58 -4.80 3.06 0.15
C LYS A 58 -5.90 2.01 0.32
N ASN A 59 -5.63 0.77 -0.09
CA ASN A 59 -6.54 -0.36 0.08
C ASN A 59 -5.76 -1.67 0.16
N ARG A 60 -6.24 -2.64 0.94
CA ARG A 60 -5.70 -4.02 0.92
C ARG A 60 -6.23 -4.73 -0.31
N GLY A 61 -5.36 -5.46 -1.01
CA GLY A 61 -5.63 -6.07 -2.30
C GLY A 61 -5.06 -5.29 -3.48
N MET A 62 -5.57 -5.60 -4.67
CA MET A 62 -5.18 -4.94 -5.91
C MET A 62 -5.57 -3.47 -5.91
N CYS A 63 -4.81 -2.63 -6.62
CA CYS A 63 -5.24 -1.27 -6.90
C CYS A 63 -6.51 -1.29 -7.75
N GLN A 64 -7.53 -0.53 -7.31
CA GLN A 64 -8.69 -0.27 -8.14
C GLN A 64 -8.25 0.64 -9.28
N ASN A 65 -7.91 0.05 -10.43
CA ASN A 65 -7.98 0.80 -11.67
C ASN A 65 -9.47 1.08 -11.92
N PRO A 66 -9.85 2.29 -12.33
CA PRO A 66 -11.17 2.50 -12.90
C PRO A 66 -11.23 1.66 -14.17
N SER A 67 -11.64 0.41 -14.04
CA SER A 67 -12.08 -0.35 -15.20
C SER A 67 -13.28 0.43 -15.74
N PRO A 68 -13.36 0.71 -17.06
CA PRO A 68 -14.53 1.37 -17.65
C PRO A 68 -15.81 0.51 -17.58
N ARG A 69 -15.88 -0.45 -16.66
CA ARG A 69 -16.96 -1.41 -16.46
C ARG A 69 -17.51 -1.44 -15.03
N SER A 70 -16.96 -0.66 -14.10
CA SER A 70 -17.57 -0.48 -12.77
C SER A 70 -18.60 0.67 -12.73
N ASP A 71 -18.85 1.35 -13.86
CA ASP A 71 -20.05 2.15 -14.11
C ASP A 71 -21.12 1.32 -14.83
N SER A 72 -21.38 0.10 -14.35
CA SER A 72 -22.67 -0.55 -14.62
C SER A 72 -23.56 -0.33 -13.40
N ALA A 73 -23.80 0.93 -13.08
CA ALA A 73 -25.13 1.31 -12.61
C ALA A 73 -26.06 0.98 -13.77
N GLN A 74 -26.76 -0.16 -13.67
CA GLN A 74 -27.86 -0.50 -14.54
C GLN A 74 -28.83 0.69 -14.62
N ASN A 75 -28.93 1.30 -15.80
CA ASN A 75 -30.15 1.96 -16.27
C ASN A 75 -30.72 1.06 -17.37
#